data_AF-A0AAW4MVU9-F1
#
_entry.id   AF-A0AAW4MVU9-F1
#
_cell.length_a   1.000
_cell.length_b   1.000
_cell.length_c   1.000
_cell.angle_alpha   90.00
_cell.angle_beta   90.00
_cell.angle_gamma   90.00
#
_symmetry.space_group_name_H-M   'P 1'
#
loop_
_entity.id
_entity.type
_entity.pdbx_description
1 polymer ?
#
loop_
_entity_poly.entity_id
_entity_poly.type
_entity_poly.pdbx_seq_one_letter_code
_entity_poly.pdbx_strand_id
1 'polypeptide(L)'
;MWKKRKQQLQDFRRYLNKDNKVKKQEVPDGLYQACPSCNSTIRTLDLKNHLQVCPQCGHHLFIDAYARLDALFDHGKYKEYYTSMKSGNPLGFPGYEEKLEKYEYKTGLHDGVVVAGGRIDHMRTIVVVMDHRFMMASMGSVAGEKITRAIEMATRKKLPLIIFTSSGGARMQEGIFSLMQMGKTCAALKRHLDAGLLYISYLTHPTTGGVTASFAMLGDINIAEPEALVGFAGPRVIESTMKTKLPAGFQRAEFLEDHGFVDMIVEREKMRDTLALLLRMHA
;
A
#
# COMPACT_ATOMS: atom_id res chain seq x y z
N MET A 1 -71.39 23.90 7.98
CA MET A 1 -70.46 22.98 8.68
C MET A 1 -69.51 22.22 7.74
N TRP A 2 -70.00 21.62 6.65
CA TRP A 2 -69.19 20.81 5.71
C TRP A 2 -68.11 21.58 4.93
N LYS A 3 -68.39 22.81 4.48
CA LYS A 3 -67.43 23.65 3.74
C LYS A 3 -66.19 24.00 4.58
N LYS A 4 -66.38 24.29 5.87
CA LYS A 4 -65.30 24.66 6.81
C LYS A 4 -64.34 23.48 7.05
N ARG A 5 -64.88 22.25 7.17
CA ARG A 5 -64.10 21.02 7.30
C ARG A 5 -63.33 20.66 6.03
N LYS A 6 -63.92 20.91 4.85
CA LYS A 6 -63.25 20.70 3.56
C LYS A 6 -62.07 21.67 3.36
N GLN A 7 -62.23 22.92 3.80
CA GLN A 7 -61.17 23.93 3.80
C GLN A 7 -60.01 23.51 4.72
N GLN A 8 -60.32 23.13 5.97
CA GLN A 8 -59.32 22.67 6.94
C GLN A 8 -58.54 21.44 6.45
N LEU A 9 -59.21 20.50 5.77
CA LEU A 9 -58.55 19.34 5.17
C LEU A 9 -57.65 19.72 3.97
N GLN A 10 -58.00 20.75 3.21
CA GLN A 10 -57.16 21.27 2.13
C GLN A 10 -55.94 22.02 2.66
N ASP A 11 -56.12 22.80 3.72
CA ASP A 11 -55.02 23.52 4.38
C ASP A 11 -54.06 22.54 5.08
N PHE A 12 -54.59 21.48 5.70
CA PHE A 12 -53.79 20.41 6.28
C PHE A 12 -53.01 19.61 5.21
N ARG A 13 -53.63 19.31 4.06
CA ARG A 13 -52.94 18.69 2.91
C ARG A 13 -51.87 19.60 2.32
N ARG A 14 -52.10 20.92 2.26
CA ARG A 14 -51.07 21.90 1.86
C ARG A 14 -49.92 21.98 2.85
N TYR A 15 -50.19 21.79 4.15
CA TYR A 15 -49.16 21.77 5.18
C TYR A 15 -48.32 20.49 5.11
N LEU A 16 -48.92 19.34 4.82
CA LEU A 16 -48.23 18.07 4.58
C LEU A 16 -47.42 18.06 3.26
N ASN A 17 -47.93 18.73 2.22
CA ASN A 17 -47.26 18.88 0.92
C ASN A 17 -46.34 20.11 0.84
N LYS A 18 -46.10 20.81 1.95
CA LYS A 18 -44.93 21.68 2.03
C LYS A 18 -43.74 20.74 2.06
N ASP A 19 -43.16 20.50 0.90
CA ASP A 19 -41.81 19.99 0.77
C ASP A 19 -40.93 20.85 1.68
N ASN A 20 -40.66 20.37 2.89
CA ASN A 20 -39.39 20.65 3.52
C ASN A 20 -38.37 20.02 2.58
N LYS A 21 -38.02 20.77 1.53
CA LYS A 21 -36.71 20.70 0.91
C LYS A 21 -35.74 21.09 2.02
N VAL A 22 -35.48 20.15 2.92
CA VAL A 22 -34.18 20.02 3.53
C VAL A 22 -33.28 20.06 2.32
N LYS A 23 -32.62 21.20 2.10
CA LYS A 23 -31.54 21.28 1.11
C LYS A 23 -30.69 20.07 1.46
N LYS A 24 -30.70 19.03 0.63
CA LYS A 24 -29.69 17.98 0.70
C LYS A 24 -28.42 18.78 0.55
N GLN A 25 -27.74 19.01 1.67
CA GLN A 25 -26.37 19.48 1.65
C GLN A 25 -25.70 18.42 0.78
N GLU A 26 -25.32 18.81 -0.44
CA GLU A 26 -24.51 17.95 -1.29
C GLU A 26 -23.23 17.75 -0.51
N VAL A 27 -23.15 16.60 0.16
CA VAL A 27 -21.99 16.18 0.93
C VAL A 27 -20.88 16.02 -0.10
N PRO A 28 -19.79 16.80 -0.04
CA PRO A 28 -18.67 16.65 -0.96
C PRO A 28 -18.27 15.18 -1.11
N ASP A 29 -18.08 14.74 -2.36
CA ASP A 29 -17.55 13.41 -2.65
C ASP A 29 -16.25 13.18 -1.88
N GLY A 30 -16.12 11.99 -1.27
CA GLY A 30 -14.90 11.60 -0.56
C GLY A 30 -14.82 12.00 0.92
N LEU A 31 -15.89 12.52 1.53
CA LEU A 31 -15.94 12.76 2.99
C LEU A 31 -16.08 11.50 3.84
N TYR A 32 -16.62 10.42 3.25
CA TYR A 32 -16.81 9.14 3.90
C TYR A 32 -16.28 8.00 3.02
N GLN A 33 -15.79 6.96 3.65
CA GLN A 33 -15.32 5.73 3.04
C GLN A 33 -15.89 4.53 3.78
N ALA A 34 -16.34 3.52 3.04
CA ALA A 34 -16.79 2.26 3.63
C ALA A 34 -15.59 1.35 3.92
N CYS A 35 -15.57 0.73 5.09
CA CYS A 35 -14.59 -0.32 5.40
C CYS A 35 -14.92 -1.59 4.60
N PRO A 36 -13.98 -2.16 3.82
CA PRO A 36 -14.24 -3.38 3.06
C PRO A 36 -14.43 -4.63 3.93
N SER A 37 -14.01 -4.59 5.21
CA SER A 37 -14.15 -5.71 6.14
C SER A 37 -15.48 -5.68 6.89
N CYS A 38 -15.80 -4.59 7.60
CA CYS A 38 -17.00 -4.49 8.42
C CYS A 38 -18.16 -3.67 7.81
N ASN A 39 -17.99 -3.12 6.61
CA ASN A 39 -18.96 -2.25 5.92
C ASN A 39 -19.36 -0.96 6.67
N SER A 40 -18.69 -0.62 7.77
CA SER A 40 -18.94 0.64 8.48
C SER A 40 -18.56 1.83 7.61
N THR A 41 -19.41 2.86 7.59
CA THR A 41 -19.12 4.15 6.95
C THR A 41 -18.28 5.01 7.90
N ILE A 42 -17.06 5.32 7.51
CA ILE A 42 -16.07 6.06 8.32
C ILE A 42 -15.78 7.38 7.64
N ARG A 43 -15.60 8.46 8.41
CA ARG A 43 -15.16 9.74 7.83
C ARG A 43 -13.72 9.61 7.34
N THR A 44 -13.45 10.10 6.14
CA THR A 44 -12.11 10.02 5.53
C THR A 44 -11.04 10.70 6.39
N LEU A 45 -11.40 11.77 7.12
CA LEU A 45 -10.48 12.44 8.04
C LEU A 45 -10.12 11.56 9.24
N ASP A 46 -11.12 10.90 9.85
CA ASP A 46 -10.90 10.00 10.97
C ASP A 46 -10.02 8.82 10.53
N LEU A 47 -10.26 8.30 9.33
CA LEU A 47 -9.46 7.24 8.76
C LEU A 47 -8.01 7.67 8.51
N LYS A 48 -7.78 8.90 8.03
CA LYS A 48 -6.42 9.47 7.91
C LYS A 48 -5.72 9.63 9.26
N ASN A 49 -6.44 10.08 10.28
CA ASN A 49 -5.90 10.26 11.64
C ASN A 49 -5.48 8.93 12.28
N HIS A 50 -6.12 7.82 11.90
CA HIS A 50 -5.77 6.47 12.32
C HIS A 50 -4.92 5.73 11.27
N LEU A 51 -4.15 6.45 10.45
CA LEU A 51 -3.22 5.88 9.46
C LEU A 51 -3.88 4.88 8.49
N GLN A 52 -5.13 5.09 8.11
CA GLN A 52 -5.92 4.16 7.29
C GLN A 52 -6.23 2.82 7.97
N VAL A 53 -6.31 2.80 9.29
CA VAL A 53 -6.83 1.67 10.08
C VAL A 53 -8.28 1.95 10.43
N CYS A 54 -9.14 0.97 10.23
CA CYS A 54 -10.56 1.08 10.57
C CYS A 54 -10.74 1.18 12.09
N PRO A 55 -11.30 2.28 12.64
CA PRO A 55 -11.48 2.43 14.08
C PRO A 55 -12.57 1.51 14.67
N GLN A 56 -13.35 0.84 13.82
CA GLN A 56 -14.44 -0.04 14.25
C GLN A 56 -14.03 -1.51 14.32
N CYS A 57 -13.18 -1.98 13.40
CA CYS A 57 -12.80 -3.40 13.32
C CYS A 57 -11.28 -3.64 13.27
N GLY A 58 -10.45 -2.59 13.29
CA GLY A 58 -8.99 -2.72 13.19
C GLY A 58 -8.47 -3.09 11.80
N HIS A 59 -9.33 -3.26 10.79
CA HIS A 59 -8.88 -3.64 9.45
C HIS A 59 -7.97 -2.56 8.84
N HIS A 60 -6.83 -2.99 8.31
CA HIS A 60 -5.85 -2.15 7.65
C HIS A 60 -6.27 -1.84 6.21
N LEU A 61 -6.83 -0.66 5.98
CA LEU A 61 -7.07 -0.17 4.62
C LEU A 61 -5.75 0.27 3.97
N PHE A 62 -5.78 0.43 2.65
CA PHE A 62 -4.65 0.94 1.90
C PHE A 62 -4.28 2.36 2.36
N ILE A 63 -3.00 2.56 2.63
CA ILE A 63 -2.36 3.87 2.83
C ILE A 63 -1.40 4.12 1.68
N ASP A 64 -1.54 5.29 1.05
CA ASP A 64 -0.69 5.69 -0.06
C ASP A 64 0.77 5.93 0.36
N ALA A 65 1.65 5.96 -0.64
CA ALA A 65 3.08 6.08 -0.38
C ALA A 65 3.44 7.33 0.42
N TYR A 66 2.90 8.49 0.06
CA TYR A 66 3.25 9.77 0.70
C TYR A 66 2.71 9.83 2.13
N ALA A 67 1.45 9.45 2.35
CA ALA A 67 0.87 9.37 3.70
C ALA A 67 1.66 8.42 4.61
N ARG A 68 2.18 7.30 4.07
CA ARG A 68 3.04 6.39 4.83
C ARG A 68 4.38 7.02 5.18
N LEU A 69 5.01 7.72 4.23
CA LEU A 69 6.27 8.43 4.47
C LEU A 69 6.12 9.56 5.50
N ASP A 70 5.03 10.32 5.40
CA ASP A 70 4.70 11.42 6.32
C ASP A 70 4.51 10.91 7.77
N ALA A 71 3.86 9.74 7.92
CA ALA A 71 3.65 9.11 9.22
C ALA A 71 4.92 8.48 9.81
N LEU A 72 5.89 8.12 8.97
CA LEU A 72 7.09 7.39 9.38
C LEU A 72 8.25 8.31 9.76
N PHE A 73 8.56 9.29 8.89
CA PHE A 73 9.72 10.15 9.07
C PHE A 73 9.47 11.24 10.13
N ASP A 74 10.53 11.66 10.80
CA ASP A 74 10.48 12.68 11.85
C ASP A 74 9.87 13.98 11.31
N HIS A 75 8.73 14.36 11.91
CA HIS A 75 7.93 15.52 11.49
C HIS A 75 7.52 15.50 10.00
N GLY A 76 7.44 14.32 9.38
CA GLY A 76 7.15 14.16 7.96
C GLY A 76 8.25 14.72 7.05
N LYS A 77 9.50 14.86 7.54
CA LYS A 77 10.60 15.45 6.76
C LYS A 77 11.45 14.38 6.08
N TYR A 78 11.38 14.35 4.76
CA TYR A 78 12.20 13.50 3.91
C TYR A 78 12.56 14.17 2.59
N LYS A 79 13.57 13.61 1.92
CA LYS A 79 13.92 13.92 0.54
C LYS A 79 13.49 12.76 -0.34
N GLU A 80 12.60 13.01 -1.29
CA GLU A 80 12.28 12.06 -2.34
C GLU A 80 13.43 11.96 -3.36
N TYR A 81 13.65 10.78 -3.91
CA TYR A 81 14.67 10.47 -4.91
C TYR A 81 14.07 9.85 -6.17
N TYR A 82 14.75 10.06 -7.30
CA TYR A 82 14.40 9.47 -8.60
C TYR A 82 13.00 9.85 -9.10
N THR A 83 12.53 11.06 -8.76
CA THR A 83 11.21 11.59 -9.14
C THR A 83 11.01 11.69 -10.65
N SER A 84 12.07 11.97 -11.41
CA SER A 84 12.00 12.08 -12.87
C SER A 84 11.95 10.74 -13.62
N MET A 85 12.05 9.60 -12.93
CA MET A 85 12.05 8.29 -13.57
C MET A 85 10.63 7.81 -13.84
N LYS A 86 10.32 7.59 -15.12
CA LYS A 86 8.98 7.29 -15.64
C LYS A 86 8.95 5.95 -16.38
N SER A 87 7.89 5.17 -16.15
CA SER A 87 7.68 3.90 -16.86
C SER A 87 7.55 4.14 -18.37
N GLY A 88 8.09 3.22 -19.18
CA GLY A 88 8.05 3.29 -20.64
C GLY A 88 7.58 1.97 -21.26
N ASN A 89 7.52 1.92 -22.59
CA ASN A 89 7.04 0.75 -23.34
C ASN A 89 8.17 0.05 -24.12
N PRO A 90 9.08 -0.68 -23.45
CA PRO A 90 10.27 -1.25 -24.11
C PRO A 90 9.96 -2.35 -25.13
N LEU A 91 8.75 -2.94 -25.09
CA LEU A 91 8.33 -4.03 -25.97
C LEU A 91 7.32 -3.58 -27.04
N GLY A 92 6.94 -2.30 -27.08
CA GLY A 92 5.85 -1.85 -27.95
C GLY A 92 4.52 -2.56 -27.66
N PHE A 93 4.26 -2.89 -26.40
CA PHE A 93 3.04 -3.59 -25.99
C PHE A 93 1.80 -2.71 -26.29
N PRO A 94 0.81 -3.19 -27.05
CA PRO A 94 -0.35 -2.40 -27.45
C PRO A 94 -1.16 -1.90 -26.25
N GLY A 95 -1.52 -0.61 -26.25
CA GLY A 95 -2.33 -0.01 -25.20
C GLY A 95 -1.61 0.23 -23.87
N TYR A 96 -0.28 0.04 -23.81
CA TYR A 96 0.47 0.19 -22.55
C TYR A 96 0.73 1.66 -22.21
N GLU A 97 1.07 2.50 -23.19
CA GLU A 97 1.35 3.92 -22.96
C GLU A 97 0.11 4.65 -22.45
N GLU A 98 -1.06 4.40 -23.04
CA GLU A 98 -2.32 5.00 -22.59
C GLU A 98 -2.70 4.51 -21.18
N LYS A 99 -2.38 3.24 -20.85
CA LYS A 99 -2.55 2.73 -19.49
C LYS A 99 -1.63 3.45 -18.51
N LEU A 100 -0.35 3.63 -18.85
CA LEU A 100 0.60 4.35 -18.01
C LEU A 100 0.10 5.78 -17.74
N GLU A 101 -0.23 6.53 -18.79
CA GLU A 101 -0.75 7.90 -18.68
C GLU A 101 -2.01 7.99 -17.79
N LYS A 102 -2.93 7.03 -17.94
CA LYS A 102 -4.13 6.95 -17.10
C LYS A 102 -3.79 6.76 -15.62
N TYR A 103 -2.85 5.88 -15.29
CA TYR A 103 -2.45 5.65 -13.91
C TYR A 103 -1.63 6.80 -13.34
N GLU A 104 -0.80 7.45 -14.16
CA GLU A 104 -0.08 8.67 -13.78
C GLU A 104 -1.05 9.79 -13.42
N TYR A 105 -2.03 10.05 -14.29
CA TYR A 105 -3.06 11.05 -14.03
C TYR A 105 -3.87 10.74 -12.76
N LYS A 106 -4.26 9.46 -12.57
CA LYS A 106 -5.07 9.03 -11.43
C LYS A 106 -4.32 9.12 -10.09
N THR A 107 -3.03 8.83 -10.08
CA THR A 107 -2.26 8.64 -8.83
C THR A 107 -1.29 9.77 -8.53
N GLY A 108 -0.90 10.55 -9.55
CA GLY A 108 0.19 11.51 -9.47
C GLY A 108 1.59 10.88 -9.45
N LEU A 109 1.70 9.56 -9.66
CA LEU A 109 2.95 8.80 -9.60
C LEU A 109 3.45 8.45 -11.01
N HIS A 110 4.76 8.51 -11.24
CA HIS A 110 5.40 8.07 -12.50
C HIS A 110 5.66 6.55 -12.57
N ASP A 111 5.56 5.87 -11.43
CA ASP A 111 5.56 4.42 -11.29
C ASP A 111 5.06 4.07 -9.87
N GLY A 112 4.70 2.81 -9.61
CA GLY A 112 4.21 2.34 -8.32
C GLY A 112 5.26 2.24 -7.21
N VAL A 113 6.37 2.98 -7.29
CA VAL A 113 7.45 2.97 -6.30
C VAL A 113 7.89 4.40 -5.98
N VAL A 114 7.87 4.76 -4.69
CA VAL A 114 8.41 6.02 -4.15
C VAL A 114 9.63 5.70 -3.29
N VAL A 115 10.71 6.46 -3.48
CA VAL A 115 11.97 6.30 -2.73
C VAL A 115 12.23 7.59 -1.97
N ALA A 116 12.45 7.49 -0.67
CA ALA A 116 12.72 8.64 0.18
C ALA A 116 13.84 8.35 1.18
N GLY A 117 14.55 9.40 1.59
CA GLY A 117 15.53 9.35 2.67
C GLY A 117 15.27 10.46 3.67
N GLY A 118 15.34 10.10 4.95
CA GLY A 118 15.01 11.01 6.06
C GLY A 118 15.52 10.45 7.37
N ARG A 119 14.94 10.91 8.48
CA ARG A 119 15.25 10.41 9.82
C ARG A 119 14.01 9.76 10.42
N ILE A 120 14.20 8.60 11.04
CA ILE A 120 13.18 7.93 11.86
C ILE A 120 13.81 7.82 13.24
N ASP A 121 13.24 8.51 14.22
CA ASP A 121 13.82 8.61 15.57
C ASP A 121 15.30 9.04 15.53
N HIS A 122 15.55 10.12 14.79
CA HIS A 122 16.87 10.72 14.54
C HIS A 122 17.85 9.89 13.69
N MET A 123 17.55 8.62 13.38
CA MET A 123 18.41 7.74 12.60
C MET A 123 18.16 7.88 11.10
N ARG A 124 19.24 8.14 10.34
CA ARG A 124 19.15 8.30 8.88
C ARG A 124 18.81 6.95 8.24
N THR A 125 17.73 6.91 7.47
CA THR A 125 17.21 5.67 6.88
C THR A 125 16.76 5.93 5.44
N ILE A 126 16.99 4.96 4.56
CA ILE A 126 16.39 4.95 3.21
C ILE A 126 15.12 4.10 3.26
N VAL A 127 14.02 4.66 2.77
CA VAL A 127 12.71 4.01 2.74
C VAL A 127 12.22 3.92 1.30
N VAL A 128 11.73 2.76 0.91
CA VAL A 128 11.01 2.54 -0.33
C VAL A 128 9.58 2.17 0.00
N VAL A 129 8.61 2.77 -0.67
CA VAL A 129 7.19 2.43 -0.52
C VAL A 129 6.60 2.10 -1.89
N MET A 130 6.02 0.91 -2.01
CA MET A 130 5.28 0.51 -3.19
C MET A 130 3.81 0.92 -3.06
N ASP A 131 3.26 1.56 -4.10
CA ASP A 131 1.88 2.08 -4.12
C ASP A 131 1.05 1.34 -5.17
N HIS A 132 0.20 0.42 -4.72
CA HIS A 132 -0.55 -0.44 -5.62
C HIS A 132 -1.66 0.28 -6.40
N ARG A 133 -1.94 1.57 -6.14
CA ARG A 133 -2.86 2.34 -6.99
C ARG A 133 -2.33 2.47 -8.41
N PHE A 134 -1.01 2.43 -8.60
CA PHE A 134 -0.36 2.44 -9.91
C PHE A 134 -0.17 1.00 -10.40
N MET A 135 -1.06 0.50 -11.25
CA MET A 135 -0.97 -0.84 -11.85
C MET A 135 -0.66 -1.98 -10.86
N MET A 136 -1.29 -1.98 -9.69
CA MET A 136 -1.03 -2.93 -8.59
C MET A 136 0.44 -2.96 -8.15
N ALA A 137 1.18 -1.86 -8.37
CA ALA A 137 2.62 -1.75 -8.16
C ALA A 137 3.36 -2.98 -8.70
N SER A 138 2.89 -3.50 -9.83
CA SER A 138 3.51 -4.62 -10.51
C SER A 138 4.95 -4.26 -10.86
N MET A 139 5.93 -5.11 -10.58
CA MET A 139 7.33 -4.75 -10.76
C MET A 139 7.70 -4.77 -12.26
N GLY A 140 7.92 -3.60 -12.83
CA GLY A 140 8.52 -3.36 -14.15
C GLY A 140 9.91 -2.74 -14.04
N SER A 141 10.49 -2.31 -15.16
CA SER A 141 11.87 -1.81 -15.25
C SER A 141 12.14 -0.63 -14.33
N VAL A 142 11.20 0.31 -14.23
CA VAL A 142 11.33 1.49 -13.37
C VAL A 142 11.21 1.14 -11.89
N ALA A 143 10.23 0.31 -11.53
CA ALA A 143 10.09 -0.18 -10.15
C ALA A 143 11.40 -0.84 -9.70
N GLY A 144 11.91 -1.79 -10.51
CA GLY A 144 13.16 -2.49 -10.24
C GLY A 144 14.37 -1.56 -10.18
N GLU A 145 14.49 -0.59 -11.09
CA GLU A 145 15.57 0.41 -11.07
C GLU A 145 15.51 1.32 -9.83
N LYS A 146 14.34 1.84 -9.47
CA LYS A 146 14.18 2.69 -8.27
C LYS A 146 14.56 1.92 -7.00
N ILE A 147 14.07 0.68 -6.85
CA ILE A 147 14.42 -0.20 -5.72
C ILE A 147 15.93 -0.48 -5.71
N THR A 148 16.50 -0.88 -6.85
CA THR A 148 17.95 -1.15 -6.98
C THR A 148 18.78 0.06 -6.56
N ARG A 149 18.46 1.25 -7.09
CA ARG A 149 19.18 2.48 -6.74
C ARG A 149 19.01 2.88 -5.28
N ALA A 150 17.85 2.64 -4.69
CA ALA A 150 17.61 2.86 -3.27
C ALA A 150 18.52 1.97 -2.40
N ILE A 151 18.57 0.67 -2.71
CA ILE A 151 19.44 -0.31 -2.04
C ILE A 151 20.91 0.11 -2.19
N GLU A 152 21.36 0.42 -3.41
CA GLU A 152 22.75 0.83 -3.64
C GLU A 152 23.08 2.16 -2.95
N MET A 153 22.13 3.10 -2.89
CA MET A 153 22.30 4.34 -2.14
C MET A 153 22.41 4.09 -0.64
N ALA A 154 21.55 3.23 -0.07
CA ALA A 154 21.62 2.84 1.33
C ALA A 154 22.97 2.19 1.65
N THR A 155 23.42 1.28 0.77
CA THR A 155 24.72 0.60 0.86
C THR A 155 25.89 1.59 0.83
N ARG A 156 25.95 2.46 -0.19
CA ARG A 156 27.04 3.46 -0.32
C ARG A 156 27.11 4.42 0.87
N LYS A 157 25.95 4.79 1.42
CA LYS A 157 25.86 5.72 2.56
C LYS A 157 25.94 5.01 3.92
N LYS A 158 26.05 3.68 3.95
CA LYS A 158 25.99 2.84 5.16
C LYS A 158 24.78 3.17 6.02
N LEU A 159 23.60 3.19 5.39
CA LEU A 159 22.32 3.47 6.05
C LEU A 159 21.45 2.22 6.07
N PRO A 160 20.63 2.03 7.10
CA PRO A 160 19.57 1.02 7.09
C PRO A 160 18.57 1.29 5.96
N LEU A 161 17.96 0.19 5.49
CA LEU A 161 16.98 0.17 4.42
C LEU A 161 15.66 -0.42 4.92
N ILE A 162 14.54 0.22 4.59
CA ILE A 162 13.19 -0.31 4.84
C ILE A 162 12.43 -0.31 3.51
N ILE A 163 11.84 -1.44 3.13
CA ILE A 163 10.98 -1.52 1.94
C ILE A 163 9.58 -1.94 2.34
N PHE A 164 8.60 -1.05 2.19
CA PHE A 164 7.18 -1.35 2.28
C PHE A 164 6.69 -1.91 0.96
N THR A 165 6.38 -3.21 0.99
CA THR A 165 5.99 -3.95 -0.20
C THR A 165 4.47 -4.02 -0.30
N SER A 166 3.95 -3.62 -1.46
CA SER A 166 2.57 -3.80 -1.86
C SER A 166 2.59 -4.03 -3.37
N SER A 167 2.34 -5.25 -3.83
CA SER A 167 2.40 -5.60 -5.24
C SER A 167 1.52 -6.78 -5.62
N GLY A 168 0.92 -6.68 -6.81
CA GLY A 168 0.23 -7.77 -7.49
C GLY A 168 1.14 -8.71 -8.31
N GLY A 169 2.46 -8.50 -8.32
CA GLY A 169 3.42 -9.36 -9.03
C GLY A 169 4.29 -8.64 -10.06
N ALA A 170 4.63 -9.31 -11.16
CA ALA A 170 5.47 -8.75 -12.22
C ALA A 170 4.65 -7.96 -13.26
N ARG A 171 5.23 -6.93 -13.88
CA ARG A 171 4.54 -6.13 -14.89
C ARG A 171 4.57 -6.80 -16.26
N MET A 172 3.50 -7.53 -16.59
CA MET A 172 3.44 -8.37 -17.79
C MET A 172 3.71 -7.60 -19.10
N GLN A 173 3.35 -6.32 -19.16
CA GLN A 173 3.54 -5.47 -20.35
C GLN A 173 5.01 -5.27 -20.73
N GLU A 174 5.93 -5.45 -19.78
CA GLU A 174 7.38 -5.36 -20.01
C GLU A 174 8.05 -6.74 -20.09
N GLY A 175 7.28 -7.83 -20.01
CA GLY A 175 7.73 -9.20 -20.25
C GLY A 175 8.98 -9.60 -19.46
N ILE A 176 10.02 -10.04 -20.17
CA ILE A 176 11.26 -10.51 -19.55
C ILE A 176 11.98 -9.42 -18.73
N PHE A 177 11.83 -8.13 -19.09
CA PHE A 177 12.42 -7.05 -18.31
C PHE A 177 11.87 -7.02 -16.88
N SER A 178 10.58 -7.26 -16.70
CA SER A 178 9.95 -7.36 -15.37
C SER A 178 10.48 -8.54 -14.56
N LEU A 179 10.63 -9.71 -15.19
CA LEU A 179 11.19 -10.90 -14.52
C LEU A 179 12.62 -10.63 -14.04
N MET A 180 13.45 -10.03 -14.91
CA MET A 180 14.85 -9.75 -14.59
C MET A 180 15.03 -8.73 -13.45
N GLN A 181 14.00 -7.94 -13.12
CA GLN A 181 14.08 -7.06 -11.95
C GLN A 181 14.20 -7.86 -10.64
N MET A 182 13.70 -9.10 -10.57
CA MET A 182 13.90 -9.97 -9.40
C MET A 182 15.40 -10.20 -9.16
N GLY A 183 16.11 -10.70 -10.17
CA GLY A 183 17.55 -10.95 -10.06
C GLY A 183 18.35 -9.68 -9.78
N LYS A 184 17.99 -8.56 -10.44
CA LYS A 184 18.65 -7.27 -10.27
C LYS A 184 18.54 -6.72 -8.84
N THR A 185 17.31 -6.70 -8.29
CA THR A 185 17.07 -6.21 -6.93
C THR A 185 17.71 -7.13 -5.89
N CYS A 186 17.60 -8.46 -6.05
CA CYS A 186 18.28 -9.42 -5.18
C CYS A 186 19.82 -9.27 -5.21
N ALA A 187 20.41 -9.04 -6.38
CA ALA A 187 21.87 -8.85 -6.51
C ALA A 187 22.35 -7.54 -5.84
N ALA A 188 21.56 -6.47 -5.91
CA ALA A 188 21.85 -5.25 -5.16
C ALA A 188 21.68 -5.49 -3.65
N LEU A 189 20.63 -6.19 -3.25
CA LEU A 189 20.36 -6.49 -1.85
C LEU A 189 21.44 -7.37 -1.23
N LYS A 190 21.93 -8.38 -1.94
CA LYS A 190 23.05 -9.21 -1.47
C LYS A 190 24.28 -8.38 -1.13
N ARG A 191 24.61 -7.37 -1.95
CA ARG A 191 25.71 -6.42 -1.66
C ARG A 191 25.45 -5.54 -0.44
N HIS A 192 24.19 -5.23 -0.14
CA HIS A 192 23.81 -4.49 1.06
C HIS A 192 24.01 -5.35 2.32
N LEU A 193 23.54 -6.59 2.28
CA LEU A 193 23.68 -7.57 3.36
C LEU A 193 25.16 -7.93 3.60
N ASP A 194 25.95 -8.11 2.54
CA ASP A 194 27.40 -8.38 2.65
C ASP A 194 28.18 -7.21 3.26
N ALA A 195 27.63 -6.00 3.21
CA ALA A 195 28.19 -4.84 3.89
C ALA A 195 27.80 -4.77 5.38
N GLY A 196 27.03 -5.75 5.89
CA GLY A 196 26.57 -5.82 7.28
C GLY A 196 25.53 -4.75 7.62
N LEU A 197 24.74 -4.30 6.64
CA LEU A 197 23.74 -3.24 6.81
C LEU A 197 22.33 -3.83 6.93
N LEU A 198 21.54 -3.26 7.84
CA LEU A 198 20.18 -3.69 8.14
C LEU A 198 19.23 -3.42 6.96
N TYR A 199 18.52 -4.47 6.54
CA TYR A 199 17.36 -4.41 5.68
C TYR A 199 16.10 -4.97 6.38
N ILE A 200 15.09 -4.11 6.55
CA ILE A 200 13.76 -4.52 7.02
C ILE A 200 12.83 -4.63 5.81
N SER A 201 12.27 -5.82 5.60
CA SER A 201 11.17 -6.01 4.66
C SER A 201 9.84 -5.82 5.38
N TYR A 202 9.03 -4.87 4.94
CA TYR A 202 7.72 -4.59 5.53
C TYR A 202 6.62 -4.98 4.54
N LEU A 203 6.05 -6.16 4.74
CA LEU A 203 5.03 -6.79 3.90
C LEU A 203 3.65 -6.18 4.19
N THR A 204 3.03 -5.57 3.17
CA THR A 204 1.68 -4.99 3.27
C THR A 204 0.72 -5.67 2.31
N HIS A 205 -0.59 -5.43 2.50
CA HIS A 205 -1.61 -6.02 1.64
C HIS A 205 -1.68 -5.34 0.26
N PRO A 206 -1.70 -6.10 -0.85
CA PRO A 206 -1.19 -7.47 -1.01
C PRO A 206 0.30 -7.47 -1.38
N THR A 207 1.04 -8.54 -1.08
CA THR A 207 2.41 -8.76 -1.55
C THR A 207 2.49 -10.12 -2.25
N THR A 208 2.46 -10.11 -3.59
CA THR A 208 2.34 -11.35 -4.38
C THR A 208 3.33 -11.48 -5.54
N GLY A 209 3.45 -12.69 -6.09
CA GLY A 209 4.17 -12.97 -7.34
C GLY A 209 5.69 -12.84 -7.23
N GLY A 210 6.30 -12.34 -8.31
CA GLY A 210 7.76 -12.17 -8.40
C GLY A 210 8.33 -11.21 -7.36
N VAL A 211 7.53 -10.31 -6.80
CA VAL A 211 7.98 -9.42 -5.72
C VAL A 211 8.17 -10.21 -4.43
N THR A 212 7.21 -11.04 -4.04
CA THR A 212 7.31 -11.93 -2.86
C THR A 212 8.46 -12.92 -3.01
N ALA A 213 8.69 -13.43 -4.22
CA ALA A 213 9.80 -14.35 -4.52
C ALA A 213 11.14 -13.65 -4.81
N SER A 214 11.29 -12.38 -4.43
CA SER A 214 12.56 -11.64 -4.59
C SER A 214 12.86 -10.83 -3.32
N PHE A 215 13.15 -9.52 -3.42
CA PHE A 215 13.61 -8.72 -2.28
C PHE A 215 12.66 -8.75 -1.08
N ALA A 216 11.34 -8.87 -1.30
CA ALA A 216 10.35 -8.74 -0.24
C ALA A 216 10.41 -9.86 0.83
N MET A 217 11.05 -11.00 0.56
CA MET A 217 11.20 -12.09 1.54
C MET A 217 12.66 -12.31 1.94
N LEU A 218 13.52 -11.31 1.71
CA LEU A 218 14.95 -11.36 1.99
C LEU A 218 15.38 -10.31 3.03
N GLY A 219 14.45 -9.86 3.88
CA GLY A 219 14.75 -9.00 5.01
C GLY A 219 15.66 -9.71 6.01
N ASP A 220 16.52 -8.94 6.70
CA ASP A 220 17.08 -9.39 7.98
C ASP A 220 15.94 -9.57 9.01
N ILE A 221 14.90 -8.73 8.87
CA ILE A 221 13.64 -8.81 9.60
C ILE A 221 12.48 -8.60 8.61
N ASN A 222 11.60 -9.59 8.51
CA ASN A 222 10.36 -9.57 7.77
C ASN A 222 9.20 -9.23 8.72
N ILE A 223 8.63 -8.03 8.56
CA ILE A 223 7.48 -7.55 9.31
C ILE A 223 6.26 -7.60 8.40
N ALA A 224 5.09 -7.97 8.92
CA ALA A 224 3.83 -7.88 8.18
C ALA A 224 2.79 -7.02 8.90
N GLU A 225 1.87 -6.41 8.13
CA GLU A 225 0.64 -5.84 8.70
C GLU A 225 -0.41 -6.95 8.95
N PRO A 226 -1.27 -6.82 9.98
CA PRO A 226 -2.39 -7.73 10.24
C PRO A 226 -3.22 -8.04 9.00
N GLU A 227 -3.61 -9.31 8.84
CA GLU A 227 -4.40 -9.85 7.73
C GLU A 227 -3.82 -9.63 6.31
N ALA A 228 -2.57 -9.14 6.19
CA ALA A 228 -1.97 -8.88 4.89
C ALA A 228 -1.89 -10.17 4.06
N LEU A 229 -2.25 -10.07 2.77
CA LEU A 229 -2.18 -11.22 1.88
C LEU A 229 -0.78 -11.28 1.27
N VAL A 230 -0.01 -12.32 1.60
CA VAL A 230 1.36 -12.50 1.15
C VAL A 230 1.54 -13.90 0.57
N GLY A 231 2.03 -14.00 -0.66
CA GLY A 231 2.32 -15.31 -1.24
C GLY A 231 2.74 -15.27 -2.70
N PHE A 232 3.45 -16.32 -3.15
CA PHE A 232 3.94 -16.38 -4.52
C PHE A 232 2.81 -16.46 -5.56
N ALA A 233 1.94 -17.47 -5.46
CA ALA A 233 0.77 -17.59 -6.32
C ALA A 233 -0.47 -17.07 -5.60
N GLY A 234 -1.37 -16.39 -6.32
CA GLY A 234 -2.62 -15.92 -5.73
C GLY A 234 -3.55 -17.08 -5.34
N PRO A 235 -4.39 -16.94 -4.28
CA PRO A 235 -5.25 -18.02 -3.78
C PRO A 235 -6.11 -18.67 -4.88
N ARG A 236 -6.67 -17.84 -5.77
CA ARG A 236 -7.52 -18.30 -6.90
C ARG A 236 -6.80 -19.26 -7.84
N VAL A 237 -5.51 -19.05 -8.09
CA VAL A 237 -4.69 -19.89 -8.98
C VAL A 237 -4.37 -21.22 -8.29
N ILE A 238 -4.15 -21.20 -6.98
CA ILE A 238 -3.85 -22.41 -6.21
C ILE A 238 -5.11 -23.29 -6.12
N GLU A 239 -6.27 -22.70 -5.80
CA GLU A 239 -7.54 -23.44 -5.73
C GLU A 239 -7.92 -24.10 -7.05
N SER A 240 -7.75 -23.39 -8.18
CA SER A 240 -8.06 -23.95 -9.50
C SER A 240 -7.13 -25.10 -9.87
N THR A 241 -5.87 -25.05 -9.43
CA THR A 241 -4.86 -26.07 -9.71
C THR A 241 -5.05 -27.30 -8.83
N MET A 242 -5.23 -27.10 -7.52
CA MET A 242 -5.37 -28.19 -6.55
C MET A 242 -6.78 -28.80 -6.52
N LYS A 243 -7.79 -28.08 -7.04
CA LYS A 243 -9.22 -28.46 -6.99
C LYS A 243 -9.73 -28.70 -5.57
N THR A 244 -9.14 -28.01 -4.60
CA THR A 244 -9.48 -28.08 -3.17
C THR A 244 -9.62 -26.67 -2.61
N LYS A 245 -10.50 -26.50 -1.63
CA LYS A 245 -10.61 -25.23 -0.89
C LYS A 245 -9.36 -25.02 -0.04
N LEU A 246 -8.87 -23.78 -0.01
CA LEU A 246 -7.75 -23.42 0.84
C LEU A 246 -8.18 -23.32 2.32
N PRO A 247 -7.27 -23.60 3.26
CA PRO A 247 -7.53 -23.38 4.69
C PRO A 247 -7.93 -21.93 4.98
N ALA A 248 -8.70 -21.73 6.05
CA ALA A 248 -8.97 -20.39 6.57
C ALA A 248 -7.64 -19.70 6.95
N GLY A 249 -7.51 -18.42 6.63
CA GLY A 249 -6.28 -17.67 6.90
C GLY A 249 -5.09 -17.98 5.98
N PHE A 250 -5.24 -18.87 4.99
CA PHE A 250 -4.15 -19.18 4.05
C PHE A 250 -3.58 -17.90 3.42
N GLN A 251 -2.23 -17.79 3.40
CA GLN A 251 -1.48 -16.63 2.91
C GLN A 251 -1.71 -15.32 3.68
N ARG A 252 -2.37 -15.34 4.84
CA ARG A 252 -2.44 -14.17 5.74
C ARG A 252 -1.17 -14.03 6.55
N ALA A 253 -0.88 -12.81 7.01
CA ALA A 253 0.28 -12.51 7.82
C ALA A 253 0.44 -13.48 9.00
N GLU A 254 -0.67 -13.79 9.68
CA GLU A 254 -0.77 -14.71 10.81
C GLU A 254 -0.36 -16.14 10.39
N PHE A 255 -0.85 -16.59 9.23
CA PHE A 255 -0.45 -17.88 8.67
C PHE A 255 1.05 -17.91 8.33
N LEU A 256 1.61 -16.81 7.80
CA LEU A 256 3.04 -16.75 7.48
C LEU A 256 3.92 -16.72 8.73
N GLU A 257 3.50 -16.03 9.80
CA GLU A 257 4.18 -15.99 11.10
C GLU A 257 4.22 -17.41 11.71
N ASP A 258 3.09 -18.12 11.73
CA ASP A 258 2.99 -19.50 12.21
C ASP A 258 3.91 -20.48 11.45
N HIS A 259 4.26 -20.16 10.20
CA HIS A 259 5.13 -20.98 9.35
C HIS A 259 6.57 -20.44 9.24
N GLY A 260 6.93 -19.41 10.02
CA GLY A 260 8.29 -18.88 10.12
C GLY A 260 8.75 -18.03 8.92
N PHE A 261 7.83 -17.49 8.12
CA PHE A 261 8.16 -16.58 7.02
C PHE A 261 8.14 -15.10 7.43
N VAL A 262 7.42 -14.78 8.50
CA VAL A 262 7.29 -13.43 9.08
C VAL A 262 7.79 -13.49 10.52
N ASP A 263 8.66 -12.55 10.89
CA ASP A 263 9.25 -12.47 12.23
C ASP A 263 8.30 -11.83 13.26
N MET A 264 7.47 -10.90 12.80
CA MET A 264 6.45 -10.26 13.63
C MET A 264 5.35 -9.59 12.82
N ILE A 265 4.15 -9.58 13.38
CA ILE A 265 3.01 -8.80 12.88
C ILE A 265 2.87 -7.50 13.67
N VAL A 266 2.80 -6.37 12.95
CA VAL A 266 2.79 -5.03 13.55
C VAL A 266 1.58 -4.23 13.07
N GLU A 267 0.70 -3.89 14.00
CA GLU A 267 -0.38 -2.93 13.81
C GLU A 267 0.18 -1.56 13.41
N ARG A 268 -0.51 -0.86 12.51
CA ARG A 268 0.07 0.34 11.87
C ARG A 268 0.29 1.49 12.87
N GLU A 269 -0.48 1.55 13.93
CA GLU A 269 -0.30 2.51 15.04
C GLU A 269 1.04 2.31 15.77
N LYS A 270 1.53 1.07 15.84
CA LYS A 270 2.82 0.71 16.46
C LYS A 270 3.98 0.66 15.47
N MET A 271 3.71 0.86 14.17
CA MET A 271 4.68 0.76 13.09
C MET A 271 5.91 1.65 13.33
N ARG A 272 5.70 2.94 13.60
CA ARG A 272 6.81 3.89 13.74
C ARG A 272 7.69 3.55 14.94
N ASP A 273 7.08 3.23 16.08
CA ASP A 273 7.81 2.94 17.32
C ASP A 273 8.57 1.62 17.23
N THR A 274 7.99 0.61 16.57
CA THR A 274 8.66 -0.68 16.32
C THR A 274 9.86 -0.49 15.41
N LEU A 275 9.70 0.24 14.29
CA LEU A 275 10.81 0.52 13.38
C LEU A 275 11.88 1.36 14.04
N ALA A 276 11.52 2.36 14.85
CA ALA A 276 12.48 3.14 15.63
C ALA A 276 13.27 2.25 16.61
N LEU A 277 12.61 1.33 17.31
CA LEU A 277 13.29 0.40 18.21
C LEU A 277 14.30 -0.48 17.47
N LEU A 278 13.89 -1.09 16.36
CA LEU A 278 14.76 -1.95 15.55
C LEU A 278 15.96 -1.15 15.01
N LEU A 279 15.72 0.05 14.48
CA LEU A 279 16.79 0.91 14.00
C LEU A 279 17.79 1.25 15.13
N ARG A 280 17.32 1.53 16.36
CA ARG A 280 18.22 1.80 17.52
C ARG A 280 19.05 0.59 17.92
N MET A 281 18.49 -0.62 17.83
CA MET A 281 19.19 -1.85 18.17
C MET A 281 20.31 -2.20 17.17
N HIS A 282 20.25 -1.64 15.96
CA HIS A 282 21.20 -1.88 14.87
C HIS A 282 21.99 -0.62 14.46
N ALA A 283 21.98 0.42 15.31
CA ALA A 283 22.65 1.71 15.06
C ALA A 283 24.17 1.67 15.29
#